data_AF-A0A8W8LTF5-F1
#
_entry.id   AF-A0A8W8LTF5-F1
#
_cell.length_a   1.000
_cell.length_b   1.000
_cell.length_c   1.000
_cell.angle_alpha   90.00
_cell.angle_beta   90.00
_cell.angle_gamma   90.00
#
_symmetry.space_group_name_H-M   'P 1'
#
loop_
_entity.id
_entity.type
_entity.pdbx_description
1 polymer ?
#
loop_
_entity_poly.entity_id
_entity_poly.type
_entity_poly.pdbx_seq_one_letter_code
_entity_poly.pdbx_strand_id
1 'polypeptide(L)' 'MLDLDADNRITTKEALAHPYRAQYADPTDEPTAQPVYKSFDEMELTVPEWKGVSRRKVTLNQFITN' A
#
# COMPACT_ATOMS: atom_id res chain seq x y z
N MET A 1 16.04 10.96 -7.86
CA MET A 1 14.78 10.47 -8.52
C MET A 1 15.09 9.86 -9.88
N LEU A 2 15.92 10.51 -10.70
CA LEU A 2 16.46 9.95 -11.95
C LEU A 2 17.89 9.42 -11.72
N ASP A 3 18.03 8.57 -10.71
CA ASP A 3 19.29 7.89 -10.39
C ASP A 3 19.22 6.44 -10.87
N LEU A 4 20.27 6.02 -11.57
CA LEU A 4 20.38 4.65 -12.06
C LEU A 4 20.43 3.65 -10.90
N ASP A 5 21.17 4.01 -9.86
CA ASP A 5 21.19 3.30 -8.59
C ASP A 5 19.88 3.55 -7.82
N ALA A 6 19.18 2.46 -7.49
CA ALA A 6 17.90 2.53 -6.79
C ALA A 6 18.05 2.98 -5.34
N ASP A 7 19.17 2.67 -4.70
CA ASP A 7 19.41 3.02 -3.29
C ASP A 7 19.65 4.52 -3.12
N ASN A 8 20.11 5.19 -4.18
CA ASN A 8 20.30 6.64 -4.21
C ASN A 8 19.02 7.40 -4.63
N ARG A 9 17.92 6.70 -4.94
CA ARG A 9 16.68 7.39 -5.30
C ARG A 9 16.02 7.97 -4.06
N ILE A 10 15.68 9.26 -4.15
CA ILE A 10 14.83 9.95 -3.17
C ILE A 10 13.58 9.13 -2.83
N THR A 11 13.28 9.03 -1.54
CA THR A 11 12.08 8.35 -1.05
C THR A 11 10.83 9.19 -1.29
N THR A 12 9.65 8.57 -1.25
CA THR A 12 8.37 9.29 -1.37
C THR A 12 8.24 10.39 -0.30
N LYS A 13 8.68 10.12 0.93
CA LYS A 13 8.60 11.08 2.04
C LYS A 13 9.48 12.31 1.80
N GLU A 14 10.71 12.11 1.33
CA GLU A 14 11.62 13.20 0.99
C GLU A 14 11.14 13.99 -0.23
N ALA A 15 10.54 13.31 -1.21
CA ALA A 15 9.96 13.96 -2.38
C ALA A 15 8.73 14.82 -2.03
N LEU A 16 7.89 14.39 -1.07
CA LEU A 16 6.75 15.16 -0.58
C LEU A 16 7.20 16.42 0.18
N ALA A 17 8.31 16.34 0.91
CA ALA A 17 8.93 17.49 1.58
C ALA A 17 9.72 18.44 0.66
N HIS A 18 9.80 18.15 -0.65
CA HIS A 18 10.59 18.96 -1.58
C HIS A 18 9.95 20.34 -1.81
N PRO A 19 10.72 21.46 -1.88
CA PRO A 19 10.18 22.81 -2.04
C PRO A 19 9.23 23.00 -3.24
N TYR A 20 9.42 22.21 -4.30
CA TYR A 20 8.53 22.18 -5.46
C TYR A 20 7.07 21.81 -5.11
N ARG A 21 6.85 21.01 -4.07
CA ARG A 21 5.55 20.54 -3.58
C ARG A 21 4.95 21.43 -2.50
N ALA A 22 5.65 22.47 -2.03
CA ALA A 22 5.23 23.29 -0.89
C ALA A 22 3.82 23.93 -1.03
N GLN A 23 3.37 24.17 -2.26
CA GLN A 23 2.03 24.70 -2.54
C GLN A 23 0.88 23.69 -2.30
N TYR A 24 1.18 22.38 -2.22
CA TYR A 24 0.20 21.31 -2.05
C TYR A 24 0.52 20.38 -0.87
N ALA A 25 1.67 20.55 -0.22
CA ALA A 25 2.09 19.70 0.88
C ALA A 25 1.28 20.03 2.14
N ASP A 26 0.46 19.07 2.59
CA ASP A 26 -0.25 19.12 3.87
C ASP A 26 0.18 17.91 4.72
N PRO A 27 0.99 18.12 5.77
CA PRO A 27 1.43 17.04 6.64
C PRO A 27 0.30 16.28 7.34
N THR A 28 -0.91 16.86 7.41
CA THR A 28 -2.07 16.26 8.06
C THR A 28 -2.88 15.36 7.13
N ASP A 29 -2.68 15.47 5.81
CA ASP A 29 -3.36 14.67 4.77
C ASP A 29 -2.43 13.62 4.12
N GLU A 30 -1.29 13.33 4.76
CA GLU A 30 -0.31 12.34 4.29
C GLU A 30 -0.18 11.16 5.28
N PRO A 31 -1.19 10.27 5.40
CA PRO A 31 -1.18 9.18 6.36
C PRO A 31 -0.20 8.06 5.97
N THR A 32 0.37 7.40 6.98
CA THR A 32 1.11 6.14 6.78
C THR A 32 0.16 4.96 6.93
N ALA A 33 0.18 4.04 5.96
CA ALA A 33 -0.60 2.82 6.05
C ALA A 33 -0.06 1.89 7.16
N GLN A 34 -0.94 1.10 7.76
CA GLN A 34 -0.51 0.04 8.67
C GLN A 34 0.35 -0.99 7.92
N PRO A 35 1.32 -1.65 8.58
CA PRO A 35 2.10 -2.72 7.96
C PRO A 35 1.17 -3.78 7.36
N VAL A 36 1.29 -4.00 6.06
CA VAL A 36 0.51 -5.03 5.37
C VAL A 36 0.93 -6.39 5.93
N TYR A 37 -0.04 -7.22 6.30
CA TYR A 37 0.21 -8.57 6.78
C TYR A 37 0.70 -9.44 5.62
N LYS A 38 2.03 -9.51 5.46
CA LYS A 38 2.71 -10.25 4.37
C LYS A 38 2.53 -11.76 4.44
N SER A 39 1.98 -12.29 5.53
CA SER A 39 1.85 -13.73 5.73
C SER A 39 1.06 -14.41 4.61
N PHE A 40 0.16 -13.68 3.94
CA PHE A 40 -0.70 -14.24 2.89
C PHE A 40 0.06 -14.51 1.59
N ASP A 41 1.11 -13.72 1.32
CA ASP A 41 1.97 -13.90 0.14
C ASP A 41 2.94 -15.08 0.32
N GLU A 42 3.18 -15.48 1.56
CA GLU A 42 4.04 -16.61 1.93
C GLU A 42 3.28 -17.94 2.03
N MET A 43 1.95 -17.94 1.86
CA MET A 43 1.13 -19.16 1.91
C MET A 43 1.09 -19.86 0.54
N GLU A 44 1.55 -21.10 0.49
CA GLU A 44 1.34 -21.98 -0.66
C GLU A 44 -0.10 -22.52 -0.69
N LEU A 45 -1.01 -21.73 -1.28
CA LEU A 45 -2.40 -22.12 -1.47
C LEU A 45 -2.64 -22.65 -2.89
N THR A 46 -3.47 -23.67 -3.00
CA THR A 46 -3.98 -24.18 -4.28
C THR A 46 -5.04 -23.24 -4.86
N VAL A 47 -5.31 -23.35 -6.18
CA VAL A 47 -6.32 -22.53 -6.88
C VAL A 47 -7.71 -22.58 -6.20
N PRO A 48 -8.22 -23.73 -5.73
CA PRO A 48 -9.48 -23.78 -4.98
C PRO A 48 -9.46 -22.98 -3.67
N GLU A 49 -8.34 -23.02 -2.94
CA GLU A 49 -8.18 -22.33 -1.65
C GLU A 49 -8.10 -20.81 -1.82
N TRP A 50 -7.35 -20.33 -2.83
CA TRP A 50 -7.34 -18.93 -3.25
C TRP A 50 -8.74 -18.41 -3.57
N LYS A 51 -9.53 -19.21 -4.28
CA LYS A 51 -10.92 -18.87 -4.63
C LYS A 51 -11.80 -18.80 -3.37
N GLY A 52 -11.57 -19.65 -2.38
CA GLY A 52 -12.29 -19.63 -1.09
C GLY A 52 -11.99 -18.39 -0.25
N VAL A 53 -10.71 -18.03 -0.10
CA VAL A 53 -10.29 -16.83 0.66
C VAL A 53 -10.80 -15.56 -0.01
N SER A 54 -10.68 -15.46 -1.34
CA SER A 54 -11.11 -14.30 -2.11
C SER A 54 -12.62 -14.08 -2.01
N ARG A 55 -13.42 -15.15 -2.13
CA ARG A 55 -14.88 -15.07 -1.94
C ARG A 55 -15.24 -14.54 -0.55
N ARG A 56 -14.62 -15.07 0.52
CA ARG A 56 -14.88 -14.61 1.90
C ARG A 56 -14.61 -13.13 2.08
N LYS A 57 -13.50 -12.60 1.54
CA LYS A 57 -13.19 -11.16 1.60
C LYS A 57 -14.26 -10.31 0.90
N VAL A 58 -14.74 -10.74 -0.26
CA VAL A 58 -15.81 -10.05 -1.01
C VAL A 58 -17.10 -10.03 -0.21
N THR A 59 -17.53 -11.17 0.37
CA THR A 59 -18.76 -11.21 1.17
C THR A 59 -18.66 -10.34 2.41
N LEU A 60 -17.51 -10.35 3.11
CA LEU A 60 -17.33 -9.56 4.33
C LEU A 60 -17.42 -8.04 4.07
N ASN A 61 -16.82 -7.55 2.99
CA ASN A 61 -16.88 -6.13 2.62
C ASN A 61 -18.31 -5.68 2.27
N GLN A 62 -19.15 -6.57 1.74
CA GLN A 62 -20.55 -6.28 1.42
C GLN A 62 -21.43 -6.06 2.66
N PHE A 63 -21.04 -6.61 3.82
CA PHE A 63 -21.78 -6.44 5.09
C PHE A 63 -21.37 -5.19 5.87
N ILE A 64 -20.19 -4.63 5.62
CA ILE A 64 -19.64 -3.47 6.37
C ILE A 64 -19.98 -2.14 5.68
N THR A 65 -20.48 -2.18 4.44
CA THR A 65 -20.83 -0.98 3.64
C THR A 65 -22.32 -0.60 3.65
N ASN A 66 -23.13 -1.17 4.56
CA ASN A 66 -24.52 -0.77 4.81
C ASN A 66 -24.71 -0.22 6.22
#